data_AF-A0A7Z8Y6Q5-F1
#
_entry.id   AF-A0A7Z8Y6Q5-F1
#
_cell.length_a   1.000
_cell.length_b   1.000
_cell.length_c   1.000
_cell.angle_alpha   90.00
_cell.angle_beta   90.00
_cell.angle_gamma   90.00
#
_symmetry.space_group_name_H-M   'P 1'
#
loop_
_entity.id
_entity.type
_entity.pdbx_description
1 polymer ?
#
loop_
_entity_poly.entity_id
_entity_poly.type
_entity_poly.pdbx_seq_one_letter_code
_entity_poly.pdbx_strand_id
1 'polypeptide(L)'
;MKSELWAPLTGHFRLGLSHRVPELTGGLRAKPGEASLAHNGVLFLDELPEYSAQALDSLRAPLETGEIVVARANAHIRYPARFQLVAAMNPCRCGMGGAGRGACGKAPRCQRDYQNRISGPMFDRIDLTVETPPVTAADMTLPPPAEGTAEARARVAAARAMQEDRVREAGLDPAQGLNARASGDTLDRFATPDEAGRMLLMRAGEAGGLTARGWTRTLRLARTIADLDGCTGVLRRHIAEALIYRRTTVGAEADFDRRQAQRGEGSEIREATAEQAPFLYS
;
A
#
# COMPACT_ATOMS: atom_id res chain seq x y z
N MET A 1 -3.90 -13.14 20.70
CA MET A 1 -2.49 -13.06 20.24
C MET A 1 -2.23 -12.03 19.13
N LYS A 2 -3.23 -11.34 18.55
CA LYS A 2 -3.03 -10.32 17.49
C LYS A 2 -2.95 -8.85 17.99
N SER A 3 -3.30 -8.57 19.25
CA SER A 3 -3.40 -7.20 19.79
C SER A 3 -2.13 -6.66 20.45
N GLU A 4 -1.22 -7.51 20.93
CA GLU A 4 -0.09 -7.10 21.78
C GLU A 4 1.17 -6.70 21.00
N LEU A 5 1.26 -7.03 19.70
CA LEU A 5 2.44 -6.75 18.89
C LEU A 5 2.56 -5.30 18.37
N TRP A 6 1.52 -4.48 18.56
CA TRP A 6 1.45 -3.12 17.99
C TRP A 6 1.29 -2.01 19.05
N ALA A 7 1.41 -2.36 20.33
CA ALA A 7 0.99 -1.52 21.45
C ALA A 7 1.91 -0.34 21.85
N PRO A 8 3.18 -0.18 21.45
CA PRO A 8 3.95 0.98 21.88
C PRO A 8 4.27 1.93 20.71
N LEU A 9 3.22 2.43 20.05
CA LEU A 9 3.25 3.75 19.40
C LEU A 9 2.11 4.54 20.04
N THR A 10 2.42 5.68 20.65
CA THR A 10 1.54 6.52 21.48
C THR A 10 0.42 7.23 20.70
N GLY A 11 -0.22 6.54 19.75
CA GLY A 11 -1.37 7.01 18.98
C GLY A 11 -2.58 6.09 19.16
N HIS A 12 -3.78 6.62 18.93
CA HIS A 12 -5.03 5.85 18.99
C HIS A 12 -5.06 4.78 17.89
N PHE A 13 -4.64 3.55 18.21
CA PHE A 13 -4.79 2.39 17.32
C PHE A 13 -6.24 1.88 17.38
N ARG A 14 -6.89 1.80 16.22
CA ARG A 14 -8.23 1.23 16.09
C ARG A 14 -8.22 0.12 15.04
N LEU A 15 -8.58 -1.07 15.50
CA LEU A 15 -8.98 -2.16 14.63
C LEU A 15 -10.37 -1.80 14.09
N GLY A 16 -10.49 -1.64 12.78
CA GLY A 16 -11.78 -1.49 12.13
C GLY A 16 -12.51 -2.82 12.23
N LEU A 17 -13.58 -2.83 13.01
CA LEU A 17 -14.35 -4.05 13.29
C LEU A 17 -15.72 -4.01 12.61
N SER A 18 -16.14 -2.84 12.12
CA SER A 18 -17.45 -2.68 11.51
C SER A 18 -17.42 -2.62 9.98
N HIS A 19 -18.19 -3.50 9.37
CA HIS A 19 -18.36 -3.58 7.91
C HIS A 19 -19.40 -2.59 7.34
N ARG A 20 -19.99 -1.73 8.20
CA ARG A 20 -21.10 -0.82 7.86
C ARG A 20 -20.69 0.66 7.94
N VAL A 21 -21.23 1.46 7.02
CA VAL A 21 -20.93 2.89 6.86
C VAL A 21 -21.18 3.73 8.13
N PRO A 22 -22.33 3.62 8.83
CA PRO A 22 -22.61 4.46 10.00
C PRO A 22 -21.60 4.27 11.12
N GLU A 23 -21.10 3.06 11.31
CA GLU A 23 -20.11 2.77 12.34
C GLU A 23 -18.70 3.19 11.91
N LEU A 24 -18.38 3.09 10.62
CA LEU A 24 -17.05 3.43 10.09
C LEU A 24 -16.81 4.94 10.02
N THR A 25 -17.79 5.72 9.58
CA THR A 25 -17.65 7.18 9.39
C THR A 25 -18.52 8.02 10.32
N GLY A 26 -19.66 7.52 10.83
CA GLY A 26 -20.47 8.28 11.78
C GLY A 26 -21.95 7.89 11.80
N GLY A 27 -22.46 7.61 13.01
CA GLY A 27 -23.62 6.74 13.22
C GLY A 27 -24.99 7.44 13.30
N LEU A 28 -26.04 6.63 13.56
CA LEU A 28 -27.46 6.99 13.66
C LEU A 28 -27.78 8.17 14.62
N ARG A 29 -26.91 8.46 15.59
CA ARG A 29 -27.07 9.57 16.57
C ARG A 29 -26.06 10.71 16.34
N ALA A 30 -25.59 10.89 15.12
CA ALA A 30 -24.52 11.83 14.77
C ALA A 30 -23.25 11.67 15.64
N LYS A 31 -22.96 10.45 16.10
CA LYS A 31 -21.75 10.12 16.89
C LYS A 31 -20.55 9.91 15.96
N PRO A 32 -19.30 10.12 16.45
CA PRO A 32 -18.11 9.82 15.67
C PRO A 32 -18.03 8.33 15.32
N GLY A 33 -17.59 8.01 14.10
CA GLY A 33 -17.30 6.64 13.67
C GLY A 33 -15.87 6.22 13.98
N GLU A 34 -15.51 4.98 13.64
CA GLU A 34 -14.17 4.41 13.85
C GLU A 34 -13.06 5.25 13.23
N ALA A 35 -13.28 5.81 12.03
CA ALA A 35 -12.33 6.69 11.35
C ALA A 35 -12.06 7.99 12.14
N SER A 36 -13.08 8.61 12.73
CA SER A 36 -12.89 9.77 13.61
C SER A 36 -12.19 9.40 14.90
N LEU A 37 -12.52 8.23 15.47
CA LEU A 37 -11.89 7.73 16.69
C LEU A 37 -10.41 7.32 16.49
N ALA A 38 -10.00 7.10 15.26
CA ALA A 38 -8.62 6.84 14.86
C ALA A 38 -7.83 8.12 14.55
N HIS A 39 -8.37 9.32 14.84
CA HIS A 39 -7.68 10.58 14.57
C HIS A 39 -6.29 10.63 15.23
N ASN A 40 -5.29 11.01 14.43
CA ASN A 40 -3.85 11.00 14.72
C ASN A 40 -3.31 9.61 15.12
N GLY A 41 -4.00 8.55 14.72
CA GLY A 41 -3.60 7.17 14.93
C GLY A 41 -3.75 6.35 13.64
N VAL A 42 -4.05 5.07 13.82
CA VAL A 42 -4.13 4.08 12.74
C VAL A 42 -5.52 3.48 12.71
N LEU A 43 -6.13 3.46 11.53
CA LEU A 43 -7.31 2.65 11.22
C LEU A 43 -6.84 1.41 10.46
N PHE A 44 -6.93 0.24 11.10
CA PHE A 44 -6.53 -1.02 10.49
C PHE A 44 -7.75 -1.82 9.99
N LEU A 45 -7.78 -2.18 8.71
CA LEU A 45 -8.84 -3.00 8.11
C LEU A 45 -8.29 -4.37 7.69
N ASP A 46 -8.66 -5.43 8.41
CA ASP A 46 -8.37 -6.80 7.99
C ASP A 46 -9.39 -7.28 6.96
N GLU A 47 -8.97 -8.06 5.97
CA GLU A 47 -9.84 -8.56 4.89
C GLU A 47 -10.59 -7.45 4.11
N LEU A 48 -9.84 -6.45 3.62
CA LEU A 48 -10.39 -5.25 2.96
C LEU A 48 -11.54 -5.51 1.96
N PRO A 49 -11.50 -6.52 1.06
CA PRO A 49 -12.59 -6.82 0.12
C PRO A 49 -13.87 -7.39 0.75
N GLU A 50 -13.89 -7.72 2.04
CA GLU A 50 -15.10 -8.14 2.74
C GLU A 50 -15.93 -6.97 3.27
N TYR A 51 -15.37 -5.75 3.25
CA TYR A 51 -16.16 -4.54 3.50
C TYR A 51 -17.04 -4.21 2.31
N SER A 52 -18.23 -3.67 2.58
CA SER A 52 -19.09 -3.18 1.51
C SER A 52 -18.41 -2.06 0.72
N ALA A 53 -18.62 -2.02 -0.60
CA ALA A 53 -18.09 -0.97 -1.46
C ALA A 53 -18.46 0.43 -0.95
N GLN A 54 -19.70 0.59 -0.46
CA GLN A 54 -20.17 1.85 0.14
C GLN A 54 -19.36 2.25 1.39
N ALA A 55 -19.00 1.29 2.25
CA ALA A 55 -18.17 1.57 3.42
C ALA A 55 -16.76 2.00 3.01
N LEU A 56 -16.14 1.28 2.08
CA LEU A 56 -14.82 1.64 1.55
C LEU A 56 -14.82 3.01 0.87
N ASP A 57 -15.78 3.26 0.00
CA ASP A 57 -15.90 4.54 -0.70
C ASP A 57 -16.14 5.71 0.26
N SER A 58 -16.81 5.48 1.40
CA SER A 58 -17.01 6.51 2.42
C SER A 58 -15.70 6.98 3.09
N LEU A 59 -14.63 6.18 3.04
CA LEU A 59 -13.31 6.56 3.58
C LEU A 59 -12.53 7.49 2.65
N ARG A 60 -12.92 7.65 1.38
CA ARG A 60 -12.19 8.46 0.40
C ARG A 60 -12.06 9.92 0.81
N ALA A 61 -13.18 10.54 1.19
CA ALA A 61 -13.16 11.94 1.62
C ALA A 61 -12.33 12.15 2.91
N PRO A 62 -12.50 11.34 3.98
CA PRO A 62 -11.68 11.43 5.18
C PRO A 62 -10.18 11.26 4.94
N LEU A 63 -9.78 10.38 4.01
CA LEU A 63 -8.38 10.20 3.62
C LEU A 63 -7.78 11.43 2.92
N GLU A 64 -8.62 12.28 2.33
CA GLU A 64 -8.19 13.50 1.65
C GLU A 64 -8.24 14.73 2.55
N THR A 65 -9.37 14.93 3.25
CA THR A 65 -9.65 16.15 4.02
C THR A 65 -9.19 16.02 5.47
N GLY A 66 -9.08 14.79 5.99
CA GLY A 66 -8.82 14.54 7.40
C GLY A 66 -10.01 14.87 8.31
N GLU A 67 -11.22 14.96 7.75
CA GLU A 67 -12.45 15.29 8.49
C GLU A 67 -13.63 14.46 7.97
N ILE A 68 -14.57 14.17 8.87
CA ILE A 68 -15.87 13.58 8.52
C ILE A 68 -16.98 14.55 8.87
N VAL A 69 -17.88 14.78 7.92
CA VAL A 69 -19.09 15.59 8.12
C VAL A 69 -20.29 14.66 8.23
N VAL A 70 -20.94 14.68 9.40
CA VAL A 70 -22.19 13.93 9.63
C VAL A 70 -23.36 14.91 9.57
N ALA A 71 -24.09 14.87 8.46
CA ALA A 71 -25.31 15.63 8.26
C ALA A 71 -26.55 14.75 8.48
N ARG A 72 -27.43 15.17 9.38
CA ARG A 72 -28.74 14.55 9.68
C ARG A 72 -29.78 15.64 9.88
N ALA A 73 -31.06 15.27 9.84
CA ALA A 73 -32.19 16.19 9.91
C ALA A 73 -32.09 17.24 11.04
N ASN A 74 -31.48 16.88 12.18
CA ASN A 74 -31.38 17.75 13.36
C ASN A 74 -29.92 18.08 13.77
N ALA A 75 -28.90 17.75 12.97
CA ALA A 75 -27.50 17.97 13.34
C ALA A 75 -26.56 18.00 12.13
N HIS A 76 -25.63 18.95 12.13
CA HIS A 76 -24.54 19.04 11.17
C HIS A 76 -23.21 19.14 11.92
N ILE A 77 -22.56 18.00 12.16
CA ILE A 77 -21.38 17.91 13.03
C ILE A 77 -20.16 17.52 12.20
N ARG A 78 -19.02 18.18 12.46
CA ARG A 78 -17.72 17.84 11.89
C ARG A 78 -16.87 17.12 12.93
N TYR A 79 -16.29 16.00 12.55
CA TYR A 79 -15.36 15.24 13.37
C TYR A 79 -13.98 15.20 12.71
N PRO A 80 -12.89 15.41 13.47
CA PRO A 80 -11.55 15.20 12.95
C PRO A 80 -11.32 13.71 12.66
N ALA A 81 -10.61 13.41 11.58
CA ALA A 81 -10.38 12.06 11.07
C ALA A 81 -9.04 11.95 10.29
N ARG A 82 -7.98 12.62 10.78
CA ARG A 82 -6.61 12.46 10.23
C ARG A 82 -5.99 11.15 10.71
N PHE A 83 -6.29 10.01 10.08
CA PHE A 83 -5.73 8.70 10.43
C PHE A 83 -4.81 8.16 9.33
N GLN A 84 -3.92 7.23 9.69
CA GLN A 84 -3.23 6.38 8.72
C GLN A 84 -4.08 5.13 8.48
N LEU A 85 -4.46 4.88 7.22
CA LEU A 85 -5.12 3.64 6.85
C LEU A 85 -4.08 2.55 6.60
N VAL A 86 -4.23 1.43 7.29
CA VAL A 86 -3.48 0.20 7.02
C VAL A 86 -4.51 -0.89 6.72
N ALA A 87 -4.31 -1.63 5.65
CA ALA A 87 -5.27 -2.67 5.26
C ALA A 87 -4.54 -3.94 4.82
N ALA A 88 -5.17 -5.08 5.11
CA ALA A 88 -4.72 -6.39 4.66
C ALA A 88 -5.82 -7.03 3.80
N MET A 89 -5.41 -7.82 2.81
CA MET A 89 -6.34 -8.63 2.02
C MET A 89 -5.67 -9.89 1.50
N ASN A 90 -6.46 -10.94 1.35
CA ASN A 90 -6.01 -12.15 0.67
C ASN A 90 -5.96 -11.93 -0.85
N PRO A 91 -5.15 -12.68 -1.61
CA PRO A 91 -5.15 -12.60 -3.07
C PRO A 91 -6.44 -13.18 -3.69
N CYS A 92 -7.19 -13.97 -2.92
CA CYS A 92 -8.41 -14.65 -3.31
C CYS A 92 -9.31 -14.89 -2.10
N ARG A 93 -10.61 -15.05 -2.33
CA ARG A 93 -11.57 -15.50 -1.31
C ARG A 93 -11.23 -16.86 -0.65
N CYS A 94 -10.45 -17.72 -1.29
CA CYS A 94 -10.00 -18.98 -0.69
C CYS A 94 -8.77 -18.84 0.21
N GLY A 95 -8.24 -17.63 0.41
CA GLY A 95 -7.03 -17.36 1.19
C GLY A 95 -5.72 -17.55 0.40
N MET A 96 -5.62 -18.61 -0.42
CA MET A 96 -4.34 -19.00 -1.04
C MET A 96 -4.08 -18.37 -2.43
N GLY A 97 -5.11 -18.25 -3.27
CA GLY A 97 -4.93 -17.80 -4.66
C GLY A 97 -4.04 -18.75 -5.49
N GLY A 98 -3.20 -18.19 -6.36
CA GLY A 98 -2.21 -18.91 -7.17
C GLY A 98 -2.41 -18.81 -8.68
N ALA A 99 -1.35 -19.10 -9.44
CA ALA A 99 -1.36 -19.06 -10.91
C ALA A 99 -2.28 -20.14 -11.52
N GLY A 100 -2.69 -19.95 -12.77
CA GLY A 100 -3.55 -20.89 -13.50
C GLY A 100 -4.93 -21.01 -12.83
N ARG A 101 -5.33 -22.24 -12.49
CA ARG A 101 -6.59 -22.52 -11.78
C ARG A 101 -6.57 -22.13 -10.30
N GLY A 102 -5.39 -21.81 -9.75
CA GLY A 102 -5.22 -21.48 -8.33
C GLY A 102 -5.61 -22.65 -7.40
N ALA A 103 -5.44 -22.47 -6.09
CA ALA A 103 -5.79 -23.50 -5.10
C ALA A 103 -7.29 -23.85 -5.08
N CYS A 104 -8.15 -22.91 -5.49
CA CYS A 104 -9.60 -23.09 -5.50
C CYS A 104 -10.18 -23.64 -6.82
N GLY A 105 -9.34 -23.87 -7.84
CA GLY A 105 -9.77 -24.33 -9.16
C GLY A 105 -10.45 -23.27 -10.04
N LYS A 106 -10.72 -22.06 -9.50
CA LYS A 106 -11.56 -21.00 -10.11
C LYS A 106 -10.77 -19.75 -10.52
N ALA A 107 -9.45 -19.75 -10.33
CA ALA A 107 -8.61 -18.67 -10.82
C ALA A 107 -8.52 -18.71 -12.36
N PRO A 108 -8.30 -17.57 -13.02
CA PRO A 108 -8.09 -16.23 -12.46
C PRO A 108 -9.35 -15.50 -12.04
N ARG A 109 -10.52 -15.93 -12.52
CA ARG A 109 -11.78 -15.19 -12.35
C ARG A 109 -12.09 -14.90 -10.88
N CYS A 110 -11.95 -15.87 -9.99
CA CYS A 110 -12.25 -15.64 -8.57
C CYS A 110 -11.30 -14.65 -7.88
N GLN A 111 -10.04 -14.54 -8.34
CA GLN A 111 -9.06 -13.58 -7.79
C GLN A 111 -9.42 -12.17 -8.26
N ARG A 112 -9.68 -12.03 -9.56
CA ARG A 112 -10.13 -10.77 -10.16
C ARG A 112 -11.43 -10.29 -9.54
N ASP A 113 -12.45 -11.15 -9.45
CA ASP A 113 -13.75 -10.79 -8.86
C ASP A 113 -13.62 -10.39 -7.37
N TYR A 114 -12.70 -11.01 -6.63
CA TYR A 114 -12.43 -10.66 -5.23
C TYR A 114 -11.73 -9.31 -5.10
N GLN A 115 -10.67 -9.06 -5.87
CA GLN A 115 -9.92 -7.81 -5.84
C GLN A 115 -10.74 -6.62 -6.38
N ASN A 116 -11.59 -6.86 -7.39
CA ASN A 116 -12.47 -5.85 -7.98
C ASN A 116 -13.59 -5.37 -7.04
N ARG A 117 -13.75 -5.95 -5.85
CA ARG A 117 -14.63 -5.39 -4.82
C ARG A 117 -14.11 -4.06 -4.27
N ILE A 118 -12.82 -3.78 -4.42
CA ILE A 118 -12.24 -2.49 -4.09
C ILE A 118 -12.35 -1.61 -5.33
N SER A 119 -13.06 -0.48 -5.20
CA SER A 119 -13.22 0.45 -6.31
C SER A 119 -11.86 1.02 -6.73
N GLY A 120 -11.63 1.22 -8.03
CA GLY A 120 -10.45 1.91 -8.54
C GLY A 120 -10.20 3.25 -7.83
N PRO A 121 -11.22 4.11 -7.63
CA PRO A 121 -11.08 5.36 -6.87
C PRO A 121 -10.65 5.19 -5.40
N MET A 122 -11.03 4.10 -4.73
CA MET A 122 -10.58 3.80 -3.36
C MET A 122 -9.14 3.27 -3.37
N PHE A 123 -8.81 2.38 -4.30
CA PHE A 123 -7.45 1.87 -4.47
C PHE A 123 -6.47 3.02 -4.81
N ASP A 124 -6.94 3.98 -5.59
CA ASP A 124 -6.30 5.28 -5.83
C ASP A 124 -6.16 6.16 -4.57
N ARG A 125 -6.53 5.71 -3.38
CA ARG A 125 -6.23 6.35 -2.08
C ARG A 125 -5.21 5.60 -1.25
N ILE A 126 -4.76 4.43 -1.73
CA ILE A 126 -3.68 3.66 -1.13
C ILE A 126 -2.36 4.15 -1.73
N ASP A 127 -1.46 4.64 -0.87
CA ASP A 127 -0.15 5.13 -1.28
C ASP A 127 0.85 3.97 -1.52
N LEU A 128 0.71 2.90 -0.74
CA LEU A 128 1.63 1.76 -0.68
C LEU A 128 0.88 0.43 -0.76
N THR A 129 1.34 -0.46 -1.63
CA THR A 129 0.88 -1.84 -1.72
C THR A 129 2.09 -2.75 -1.61
N VAL A 130 2.10 -3.62 -0.60
CA VAL A 130 3.17 -4.59 -0.36
C VAL A 130 2.60 -5.99 -0.56
N GLU A 131 3.18 -6.76 -1.47
CA GLU A 131 2.87 -8.20 -1.58
C GLU A 131 3.74 -8.98 -0.58
N THR A 132 3.08 -9.66 0.34
CA THR A 132 3.74 -10.62 1.23
C THR A 132 3.63 -12.02 0.61
N PRO A 133 4.74 -12.65 0.19
CA PRO A 133 4.69 -14.02 -0.28
C PRO A 133 4.25 -14.96 0.85
N PRO A 134 3.68 -16.13 0.53
CA PRO A 134 3.36 -17.13 1.53
C PRO A 134 4.64 -17.58 2.24
N VAL A 135 4.55 -17.71 3.57
CA VAL A 135 5.65 -18.24 4.39
C VAL A 135 5.87 -19.70 4.03
N THR A 136 7.09 -20.04 3.63
CA THR A 136 7.51 -21.42 3.33
C THR A 136 7.97 -22.14 4.60
N ALA A 137 8.02 -23.47 4.55
CA ALA A 137 8.59 -24.25 5.66
C ALA A 137 10.08 -23.90 5.90
N ALA A 138 10.82 -23.54 4.85
CA ALA A 138 12.20 -23.07 4.96
C ALA A 138 12.30 -21.73 5.70
N ASP A 139 11.35 -20.81 5.46
CA ASP A 139 11.32 -19.51 6.15
C ASP A 139 11.14 -19.64 7.67
N MET A 140 10.48 -20.72 8.13
CA MET A 140 10.35 -20.99 9.57
C MET A 140 11.66 -21.37 10.25
N THR A 141 12.70 -21.71 9.47
CA THR A 141 14.05 -22.04 9.97
C THR A 141 15.03 -20.88 9.87
N LEU A 142 14.62 -19.77 9.27
CA LEU A 142 15.47 -18.59 9.15
C LEU A 142 15.79 -18.01 10.54
N PRO A 143 16.99 -17.44 10.72
CA PRO A 143 17.30 -16.70 11.93
C PRO A 143 16.30 -15.55 12.12
N PRO A 144 16.12 -15.08 13.37
CA PRO A 144 15.29 -13.90 13.64
C PRO A 144 15.69 -12.71 12.75
N PRO A 145 14.74 -11.82 12.43
CA PRO A 145 15.02 -10.62 11.66
C PRO A 145 16.22 -9.87 12.25
N ALA A 146 17.12 -9.40 11.39
CA ALA A 146 18.29 -8.62 11.80
C ALA A 146 17.92 -7.30 12.50
N GLU A 147 16.69 -6.84 12.33
CA GLU A 147 16.16 -5.61 12.89
C GLU A 147 14.81 -5.87 13.56
N GLY A 148 14.68 -5.44 14.82
CA GLY A 148 13.43 -5.48 15.57
C GLY A 148 12.66 -4.16 15.49
N THR A 149 11.54 -4.10 16.21
CA THR A 149 10.70 -2.89 16.26
C THR A 149 11.37 -1.71 16.95
N ALA A 150 12.32 -1.97 17.87
CA ALA A 150 13.04 -0.92 18.58
C ALA A 150 14.00 -0.17 17.66
N GLU A 151 14.76 -0.89 16.84
CA GLU A 151 15.68 -0.35 15.84
C GLU A 151 14.89 0.39 14.74
N ALA A 152 13.79 -0.20 14.26
CA ALA A 152 12.92 0.44 13.27
C ALA A 152 12.34 1.76 13.79
N ARG A 153 11.90 1.78 15.06
CA ARG A 153 11.42 3.01 15.71
C ARG A 153 12.49 4.08 15.77
N ALA A 154 13.74 3.73 16.09
CA ALA A 154 14.84 4.69 16.14
C ALA A 154 15.12 5.30 14.75
N ARG A 155 15.14 4.49 13.69
CA ARG A 155 15.30 4.96 12.31
C ARG A 155 14.15 5.87 11.88
N VAL A 156 12.92 5.51 12.19
CA VAL A 156 11.74 6.35 11.91
C VAL A 156 11.81 7.68 12.68
N ALA A 157 12.23 7.67 13.95
CA ALA A 157 12.38 8.88 14.75
C ALA A 157 13.44 9.84 14.16
N ALA A 158 14.57 9.31 13.71
CA ALA A 158 15.59 10.11 13.03
C ALA A 158 15.06 10.76 11.74
N ALA A 159 14.35 10.00 10.90
CA ALA A 159 13.71 10.53 9.70
C ALA A 159 12.65 11.60 9.99
N ARG A 160 11.92 11.48 11.12
CA ARG A 160 10.97 12.50 11.59
C ARG A 160 11.67 13.78 12.03
N ALA A 161 12.76 13.68 12.79
CA ALA A 161 13.55 14.85 13.18
C ALA A 161 14.08 15.61 11.95
N MET A 162 14.58 14.90 10.93
CA MET A 162 15.00 15.51 9.66
C MET A 162 13.87 16.23 8.92
N GLN A 163 12.63 15.76 9.03
CA GLN A 163 11.46 16.43 8.46
C GLN A 163 11.15 17.74 9.21
N GLU A 164 11.13 17.68 10.54
CA GLU A 164 10.88 18.84 11.41
C GLU A 164 11.93 19.93 11.23
N ASP A 165 13.22 19.54 11.19
CA ASP A 165 14.34 20.46 10.98
C ASP A 165 14.23 21.18 9.65
N ARG A 166 13.98 20.45 8.57
CA ARG A 166 13.85 21.00 7.21
C ARG A 166 12.72 22.02 7.09
N VAL A 167 11.60 21.77 7.78
CA VAL A 167 10.41 22.64 7.75
C VAL A 167 10.65 23.89 8.59
N ARG A 168 11.28 23.73 9.75
CA ARG A 168 11.69 24.84 10.62
C ARG A 168 12.68 25.77 9.92
N GLU A 169 13.73 25.22 9.32
CA GLU A 169 14.74 25.99 8.55
C GLU A 169 14.12 26.72 7.35
N ALA A 170 13.08 26.13 6.76
CA ALA A 170 12.37 26.71 5.65
C ALA A 170 11.34 27.79 6.03
N GLY A 171 11.09 28.00 7.33
CA GLY A 171 10.07 28.92 7.82
C GLY A 171 8.64 28.49 7.50
N LEU A 172 8.42 27.18 7.31
CA LEU A 172 7.11 26.62 6.95
C LEU A 172 6.32 26.19 8.19
N ASP A 173 5.00 26.12 8.05
CA ASP A 173 4.11 25.63 9.12
C ASP A 173 4.48 24.17 9.51
N PRO A 174 4.77 23.89 10.80
CA PRO A 174 5.01 22.54 11.29
C PRO A 174 3.93 21.52 10.91
N ALA A 175 2.67 21.95 10.73
CA ALA A 175 1.58 21.08 10.28
C ALA A 175 1.79 20.51 8.87
N GLN A 176 2.57 21.22 8.03
CA GLN A 176 3.04 20.78 6.71
C GLN A 176 4.32 19.94 6.78
N GLY A 177 4.86 19.71 7.98
CA GLY A 177 6.17 19.12 8.14
C GLY A 177 6.28 17.64 7.81
N LEU A 178 5.16 16.94 7.67
CA LEU A 178 5.18 15.52 7.30
C LEU A 178 5.25 15.34 5.79
N ASN A 179 6.18 14.52 5.32
CA ASN A 179 6.29 14.17 3.90
C ASN A 179 4.98 13.68 3.28
N ALA A 180 4.18 12.90 4.04
CA ALA A 180 2.88 12.41 3.61
C ALA A 180 1.87 13.53 3.26
N ARG A 181 2.07 14.73 3.82
CA ARG A 181 1.21 15.91 3.61
C ARG A 181 1.82 16.94 2.66
N ALA A 182 3.11 16.81 2.31
CA ALA A 182 3.80 17.76 1.45
C ALA A 182 3.13 17.88 0.07
N SER A 183 2.86 19.10 -0.40
CA SER A 183 2.21 19.37 -1.68
C SER A 183 2.70 20.67 -2.29
N GLY A 184 2.53 20.84 -3.61
CA GLY A 184 2.94 22.05 -4.33
C GLY A 184 4.40 22.40 -4.04
N ASP A 185 4.64 23.66 -3.74
CA ASP A 185 5.97 24.23 -3.48
C ASP A 185 6.77 23.46 -2.41
N THR A 186 6.13 22.96 -1.36
CA THR A 186 6.82 22.17 -0.32
C THR A 186 7.39 20.87 -0.89
N LEU A 187 6.64 20.21 -1.78
CA LEU A 187 7.09 18.98 -2.42
C LEU A 187 8.17 19.27 -3.45
N ASP A 188 7.99 20.32 -4.27
CA ASP A 188 8.99 20.73 -5.26
C ASP A 188 10.31 21.14 -4.59
N ARG A 189 10.24 21.81 -3.44
CA ARG A 189 11.42 22.25 -2.70
C ARG A 189 12.22 21.10 -2.08
N PHE A 190 11.56 20.06 -1.56
CA PHE A 190 12.23 19.04 -0.72
C PHE A 190 12.29 17.64 -1.33
N ALA A 191 11.41 17.33 -2.27
CA ALA A 191 11.30 16.01 -2.90
C ALA A 191 11.72 16.01 -4.37
N THR A 192 12.20 17.13 -4.92
CA THR A 192 12.77 17.15 -6.27
C THR A 192 13.91 16.13 -6.37
N PRO A 193 13.81 15.15 -7.27
CA PRO A 193 14.84 14.15 -7.42
C PRO A 193 16.07 14.68 -8.16
N ASP A 194 17.18 13.97 -8.07
CA ASP A 194 18.33 14.14 -8.95
C ASP A 194 17.95 13.88 -10.42
N GLU A 195 18.84 14.21 -11.34
CA GLU A 195 18.56 14.10 -12.77
C GLU A 195 18.24 12.68 -13.20
N ALA A 196 18.98 11.72 -12.66
CA ALA A 196 18.76 10.30 -12.92
C ALA A 196 17.39 9.82 -12.39
N GLY A 197 16.94 10.32 -11.25
CA GLY A 197 15.61 10.08 -10.68
C GLY A 197 14.49 10.75 -11.47
N ARG A 198 14.68 12.00 -11.94
CA ARG A 198 13.74 12.67 -12.85
C ARG A 198 13.53 11.88 -14.13
N MET A 199 14.62 11.45 -14.79
CA MET A 199 14.52 10.61 -15.99
C MET A 199 13.76 9.31 -15.74
N LEU A 200 13.98 8.66 -14.58
CA LEU A 200 13.26 7.44 -14.22
C LEU A 200 11.76 7.69 -14.02
N LEU A 201 11.41 8.80 -13.35
CA LEU A 201 10.02 9.20 -13.13
C LEU A 201 9.30 9.50 -14.45
N MET A 202 9.96 10.21 -15.36
CA MET A 202 9.44 10.51 -16.70
C MET A 202 9.16 9.24 -17.50
N ARG A 203 10.13 8.30 -17.56
CA ARG A 203 9.94 7.01 -18.23
C ARG A 203 8.77 6.22 -17.65
N ALA A 204 8.58 6.25 -16.33
CA ALA A 204 7.44 5.59 -15.68
C ALA A 204 6.09 6.24 -16.06
N GLY A 205 6.08 7.56 -16.27
CA GLY A 205 4.93 8.29 -16.82
C GLY A 205 4.62 7.92 -18.26
N GLU A 206 5.63 7.91 -19.13
CA GLU A 206 5.52 7.57 -20.56
C GLU A 206 5.05 6.12 -20.78
N ALA A 207 5.45 5.19 -19.91
CA ALA A 207 5.00 3.80 -19.94
C ALA A 207 3.53 3.60 -19.52
N GLY A 208 2.77 4.69 -19.28
CA GLY A 208 1.35 4.65 -18.95
C GLY A 208 1.04 4.21 -17.50
N GLY A 209 2.06 4.04 -16.66
CA GLY A 209 1.90 3.52 -15.29
C GLY A 209 1.65 4.57 -14.21
N LEU A 210 1.89 5.86 -14.49
CA LEU A 210 1.97 6.91 -13.47
C LEU A 210 1.07 8.11 -13.78
N THR A 211 -0.08 8.20 -13.09
CA THR A 211 -0.95 9.37 -13.13
C THR A 211 -0.33 10.56 -12.39
N ALA A 212 -0.84 11.78 -12.58
CA ALA A 212 -0.37 12.97 -11.85
C ALA A 212 -0.43 12.78 -10.32
N ARG A 213 -1.49 12.16 -9.79
CA ARG A 213 -1.58 11.80 -8.36
C ARG A 213 -0.52 10.78 -7.97
N GLY A 214 -0.28 9.81 -8.85
CA GLY A 214 0.78 8.83 -8.69
C GLY A 214 2.16 9.43 -8.60
N TRP A 215 2.44 10.42 -9.46
CA TRP A 215 3.68 11.18 -9.46
C TRP A 215 3.92 11.85 -8.11
N THR A 216 2.96 12.65 -7.64
CA THR A 216 3.02 13.33 -6.34
C THR A 216 3.27 12.36 -5.19
N ARG A 217 2.57 11.21 -5.18
CA ARG A 217 2.77 10.17 -4.15
C ARG A 217 4.14 9.53 -4.20
N THR A 218 4.63 9.26 -5.40
CA THR A 218 5.97 8.68 -5.60
C THR A 218 7.01 9.63 -5.03
N LEU A 219 6.88 10.95 -5.25
CA LEU A 219 7.79 11.94 -4.67
C LEU A 219 7.71 11.99 -3.14
N ARG A 220 6.51 11.98 -2.54
CA ARG A 220 6.33 11.94 -1.07
C ARG A 220 6.98 10.72 -0.46
N LEU A 221 6.79 9.56 -1.09
CA LEU A 221 7.35 8.30 -0.65
C LEU A 221 8.87 8.29 -0.79
N ALA A 222 9.39 8.67 -1.95
CA ALA A 222 10.82 8.74 -2.19
C ALA A 222 11.53 9.73 -1.25
N ARG A 223 10.88 10.84 -0.89
CA ARG A 223 11.39 11.75 0.15
C ARG A 223 11.46 11.06 1.52
N THR A 224 10.46 10.28 1.87
CA THR A 224 10.44 9.51 3.12
C THR A 224 11.52 8.43 3.13
N ILE A 225 11.71 7.70 2.02
CA ILE A 225 12.79 6.73 1.87
C ILE A 225 14.15 7.42 1.99
N ALA A 226 14.33 8.58 1.34
CA ALA A 226 15.56 9.36 1.45
C ALA A 226 15.86 9.79 2.90
N ASP A 227 14.84 10.12 3.69
CA ASP A 227 15.00 10.47 5.10
C ASP A 227 15.36 9.26 5.96
N LEU A 228 14.79 8.08 5.65
CA LEU A 228 15.17 6.81 6.30
C LEU A 228 16.61 6.40 5.96
N ASP A 229 17.08 6.74 4.75
CA ASP A 229 18.46 6.59 4.29
C ASP A 229 19.42 7.65 4.87
N GLY A 230 18.93 8.65 5.60
CA GLY A 230 19.73 9.79 6.09
C GLY A 230 20.25 10.70 4.97
N CYS A 231 19.66 10.64 3.78
CA CYS A 231 20.10 11.39 2.61
C CYS A 231 19.37 12.73 2.49
N THR A 232 20.12 13.83 2.31
CA THR A 232 19.52 15.17 2.16
C THR A 232 18.71 15.32 0.87
N GLY A 233 19.17 14.73 -0.24
CA GLY A 233 18.50 14.76 -1.55
C GLY A 233 17.68 13.51 -1.86
N VAL A 234 16.73 13.63 -2.79
CA VAL A 234 16.05 12.46 -3.35
C VAL A 234 16.86 11.96 -4.54
N LEU A 235 17.37 10.73 -4.45
CA LEU A 235 18.21 10.12 -5.48
C LEU A 235 17.41 9.10 -6.30
N ARG A 236 17.92 8.73 -7.47
CA ARG A 236 17.29 7.72 -8.35
C ARG A 236 16.89 6.44 -7.61
N ARG A 237 17.69 5.96 -6.64
CA ARG A 237 17.37 4.73 -5.88
C ARG A 237 16.09 4.88 -5.04
N HIS A 238 15.86 6.04 -4.43
CA HIS A 238 14.66 6.29 -3.63
C HIS A 238 13.42 6.37 -4.53
N ILE A 239 13.56 6.95 -5.72
CA ILE A 239 12.51 6.93 -6.76
C ILE A 239 12.20 5.49 -7.19
N ALA A 240 13.23 4.70 -7.49
CA ALA A 240 13.07 3.33 -7.95
C ALA A 240 12.32 2.48 -6.91
N GLU A 241 12.71 2.59 -5.63
CA GLU A 241 12.03 1.91 -4.54
C GLU A 241 10.59 2.40 -4.37
N ALA A 242 10.35 3.71 -4.41
CA ALA A 242 9.01 4.26 -4.32
C ALA A 242 8.07 3.74 -5.41
N LEU A 243 8.57 3.58 -6.64
CA LEU A 243 7.80 3.03 -7.76
C LEU A 243 7.46 1.54 -7.55
N ILE A 244 8.34 0.75 -6.91
CA ILE A 244 8.09 -0.68 -6.62
C ILE A 244 6.88 -0.85 -5.70
N TYR A 245 6.71 0.00 -4.69
CA TYR A 245 5.59 -0.09 -3.75
C TYR A 245 4.25 0.39 -4.34
N ARG A 246 4.25 1.04 -5.50
CA ARG A 246 3.08 1.75 -6.02
C ARG A 246 2.22 0.90 -6.97
N ARG A 247 2.11 -0.42 -6.75
CA ARG A 247 1.29 -1.30 -7.63
C ARG A 247 -0.04 -0.65 -7.96
N THR A 248 -0.26 -0.37 -9.23
CA THR A 248 -1.55 0.04 -9.77
C THR A 248 -2.39 -1.21 -10.03
N THR A 249 -3.72 -1.08 -9.93
CA THR A 249 -4.70 -2.12 -10.29
C THR A 249 -4.48 -2.63 -11.73
N VAL A 250 -4.03 -1.74 -12.63
CA VAL A 250 -3.66 -2.07 -14.03
C VAL A 250 -2.37 -2.91 -14.10
N GLY A 251 -1.46 -2.75 -13.14
CA GLY A 251 -0.25 -3.58 -13.00
C GLY A 251 -0.56 -4.98 -12.46
N ALA A 252 -1.61 -5.17 -11.66
CA ALA A 252 -2.02 -6.50 -11.20
C ALA A 252 -2.53 -7.37 -12.37
N GLU A 253 -3.26 -6.77 -13.32
CA GLU A 253 -3.66 -7.44 -14.57
C GLU A 253 -2.44 -7.73 -15.46
N ALA A 254 -1.59 -6.73 -15.73
CA ALA A 254 -0.42 -6.90 -16.59
C ALA A 254 0.70 -7.80 -16.00
N ASP A 255 0.87 -7.84 -14.68
CA ASP A 255 1.83 -8.73 -14.01
C ASP A 255 1.28 -10.14 -13.87
N PHE A 256 -0.04 -10.31 -13.73
CA PHE A 256 -0.66 -11.63 -13.88
C PHE A 256 -0.41 -12.19 -15.29
N ASP A 257 -0.63 -11.37 -16.32
CA ASP A 257 -0.39 -11.73 -17.71
C ASP A 257 1.10 -11.98 -18.00
N ARG A 258 2.02 -11.15 -17.48
CA ARG A 258 3.48 -11.39 -17.58
C ARG A 258 3.92 -12.67 -16.87
N ARG A 259 3.38 -12.96 -15.67
CA ARG A 259 3.65 -14.22 -14.95
C ARG A 259 3.11 -15.43 -15.69
N GLN A 260 2.04 -15.30 -16.49
CA GLN A 260 1.59 -16.35 -17.41
C GLN A 260 2.54 -16.51 -18.60
N ALA A 261 2.91 -15.40 -19.27
CA ALA A 261 3.79 -15.43 -20.43
C ALA A 261 5.16 -16.07 -20.11
N GLN A 262 5.77 -15.68 -18.98
CA GLN A 262 7.05 -16.23 -18.51
C GLN A 262 6.99 -17.71 -18.10
N ARG A 263 5.79 -18.28 -17.86
CA ARG A 263 5.60 -19.71 -17.56
C ARG A 263 5.21 -20.53 -18.78
N GLY A 264 4.63 -19.92 -19.81
CA GLY A 264 4.31 -20.56 -21.08
C GLY A 264 5.56 -20.90 -21.90
N GLU A 265 6.55 -19.99 -21.92
CA GLU A 265 7.83 -20.18 -22.61
C GLU A 265 8.72 -21.29 -21.99
N GLY A 266 8.43 -21.71 -20.75
CA GLY A 266 9.14 -22.80 -20.07
C GLY A 266 8.54 -24.20 -20.26
N SER A 267 7.41 -24.35 -20.96
CA SER A 267 6.73 -25.65 -21.15
C SER A 267 6.85 -26.24 -22.56
N GLU A 268 7.50 -25.56 -23.50
CA GLU A 268 7.82 -26.11 -24.83
C GLU A 268 9.24 -26.73 -24.83
N ILE A 269 9.42 -27.85 -24.11
CA ILE A 269 10.55 -28.76 -24.35
C ILE A 269 10.04 -30.20 -24.47
N ARG A 270 9.90 -30.62 -25.74
CA ARG A 270 10.07 -31.97 -26.31
C ARG A 270 8.98 -33.02 -26.06
N GLU A 271 7.92 -32.97 -26.86
CA GLU A 271 7.38 -34.20 -27.46
C GLU A 271 8.32 -34.62 -28.60
N ALA A 272 9.23 -35.56 -28.30
CA ALA A 272 9.93 -36.33 -29.32
C ALA A 272 9.42 -37.78 -29.23
N THR A 273 8.53 -38.08 -30.16
CA THR A 273 8.21 -39.38 -30.77
C THR A 273 8.90 -40.62 -30.19
N ALA A 274 8.06 -41.52 -29.69
CA ALA A 274 8.41 -42.92 -29.47
C ALA A 274 8.58 -43.64 -30.81
N GLU A 275 9.78 -44.18 -31.09
CA GLU A 275 9.96 -45.28 -32.04
C GLU A 275 11.23 -46.12 -31.76
N GLN A 276 10.98 -47.34 -31.28
CA GLN A 276 11.62 -48.63 -31.59
C GLN A 276 13.17 -48.84 -31.68
N ALA A 277 13.64 -49.62 -30.68
CA ALA A 277 14.52 -50.81 -30.78
C ALA A 277 16.07 -50.65 -30.93
N PRO A 278 16.87 -51.72 -30.73
CA PRO A 278 17.25 -52.31 -29.44
C PRO A 278 18.79 -52.32 -29.21
N PHE A 279 19.21 -52.38 -27.95
CA PHE A 279 20.61 -52.59 -27.56
C PHE A 279 21.06 -54.03 -27.85
N LEU A 280 22.13 -54.21 -28.63
CA LEU A 280 22.96 -55.41 -28.69
C LEU A 280 24.35 -55.05 -28.14
N TYR A 281 24.87 -55.93 -27.28
CA TYR A 281 26.19 -55.88 -26.66
C TYR A 281 27.31 -56.14 -27.68
N SER A 282 28.36 -55.30 -27.66
CA SER A 282 29.80 -55.65 -27.68
C SER A 282 30.63 -54.37 -27.56
#